data_AF-W1IQ17-F1
#
_entry.id   AF-W1IQ17-F1
#
_cell.length_a   1.000
_cell.length_b   1.000
_cell.length_c   1.000
_cell.angle_alpha   90.00
_cell.angle_beta   90.00
_cell.angle_gamma   90.00
#
_symmetry.space_group_name_H-M   'P 1'
#
loop_
_entity.id
_entity.type
_entity.pdbx_description
1 polymer ?
#
loop_
_entity_poly.entity_id
_entity_poly.type
_entity_poly.pdbx_seq_one_letter_code
_entity_poly.pdbx_strand_id
1 'polypeptide(L)'
;MPWTFSHPAAVFPLRYLPGGKLLNLPALIVGSVSPDLFYSAGLYVIAATAHHLPGWFYTGLPLCLLIFWLARRLSSPLSVLSPISFVCHKKWDHKDKIIFIFSLIIGAITHISYYPYYLGCIYSR
;
A
#
# COMPACT_ATOMS: atom_id res chain seq x y z
N MET A 1 12.03 -6.90 -7.47
CA MET A 1 11.38 -7.97 -8.27
C MET A 1 10.36 -7.31 -9.18
N PRO A 2 10.11 -7.75 -10.44
CA PRO A 2 9.32 -6.98 -11.39
C PRO A 2 7.80 -7.10 -11.17
N TRP A 3 7.36 -7.72 -10.07
CA TRP A 3 5.93 -7.91 -9.82
C TRP A 3 5.45 -7.23 -8.55
N THR A 4 5.11 -5.97 -8.72
CA THR A 4 4.31 -5.17 -7.79
C THR A 4 3.04 -5.91 -7.33
N PHE A 5 2.48 -6.80 -8.15
CA PHE A 5 1.26 -7.55 -7.85
C PHE A 5 1.45 -8.81 -6.99
N SER A 6 2.67 -9.34 -6.81
CA SER A 6 2.88 -10.50 -5.94
C SER A 6 2.73 -10.16 -4.45
N HIS A 7 3.01 -8.92 -4.08
CA HIS A 7 2.93 -8.45 -2.69
C HIS A 7 1.48 -8.29 -2.19
N PRO A 8 0.52 -7.75 -2.98
CA PRO A 8 -0.91 -7.82 -2.70
C PRO A 8 -1.44 -9.24 -2.44
N ALA A 9 -0.88 -10.25 -3.12
CA ALA A 9 -1.29 -11.65 -2.93
C ALA A 9 -0.93 -12.16 -1.54
N ALA A 10 0.10 -11.61 -0.88
CA ALA A 10 0.48 -11.97 0.49
C ALA A 10 -0.44 -11.31 1.54
N VAL A 11 -1.04 -10.15 1.25
CA VAL A 11 -1.96 -9.49 2.18
C VAL A 11 -3.41 -9.97 2.06
N PHE A 12 -3.78 -10.58 0.93
CA PHE A 12 -5.13 -11.10 0.72
C PHE A 12 -5.55 -12.18 1.75
N PRO A 13 -4.69 -13.17 2.09
CA PRO A 13 -4.94 -14.15 3.15
C PRO A 13 -5.14 -13.53 4.53
N LEU A 14 -4.50 -12.38 4.83
CA LEU A 14 -4.60 -11.73 6.14
C LEU A 14 -6.04 -11.32 6.48
N ARG A 15 -6.90 -11.08 5.48
CA ARG A 15 -8.32 -10.77 5.69
C ARG A 15 -9.12 -11.97 6.23
N TYR A 16 -8.67 -13.19 5.95
CA TYR A 16 -9.35 -14.43 6.36
C TYR A 16 -8.88 -14.96 7.71
N LEU A 17 -7.80 -14.39 8.27
CA LEU A 17 -7.33 -14.71 9.62
C LEU A 17 -8.26 -14.14 10.70
N PRO A 18 -8.27 -14.71 11.92
CA PRO A 18 -9.01 -14.16 13.05
C PRO A 18 -8.58 -12.70 13.30
N GLY A 19 -9.54 -11.77 13.28
CA GLY A 19 -9.31 -10.32 13.37
C GLY A 19 -9.04 -9.61 12.02
N GLY A 20 -8.77 -10.34 10.94
CA GLY A 20 -8.49 -9.80 9.61
C GLY A 20 -9.64 -9.03 8.96
N LYS A 21 -10.89 -9.34 9.34
CA LYS A 21 -12.08 -8.59 8.92
C LYS A 21 -12.10 -7.14 9.41
N LEU A 22 -11.33 -6.82 10.45
CA LEU A 22 -11.17 -5.46 10.96
C LEU A 22 -10.19 -4.65 10.12
N LEU A 23 -9.35 -5.29 9.31
CA LEU A 23 -8.33 -4.60 8.51
C LEU A 23 -8.94 -4.00 7.24
N ASN A 24 -8.40 -2.85 6.85
CA ASN A 24 -8.80 -2.17 5.63
C ASN A 24 -8.03 -2.77 4.45
N LEU A 25 -8.69 -3.60 3.63
CA LEU A 25 -8.07 -4.29 2.51
C LEU A 25 -7.44 -3.34 1.48
N PRO A 26 -8.10 -2.26 1.01
CA PRO A 26 -7.46 -1.25 0.17
C PRO A 26 -6.17 -0.68 0.78
N ALA A 27 -6.15 -0.41 2.08
CA ALA A 27 -4.96 0.08 2.76
C ALA A 27 -3.85 -0.98 2.83
N LEU A 28 -4.17 -2.24 3.12
CA LEU A 28 -3.19 -3.33 3.07
C LEU A 28 -2.53 -3.44 1.69
N ILE A 29 -3.33 -3.38 0.62
CA ILE A 29 -2.85 -3.45 -0.76
C ILE A 29 -1.95 -2.26 -1.08
N VAL A 30 -2.43 -1.03 -0.83
CA VAL A 30 -1.66 0.19 -1.12
C VAL A 30 -0.37 0.23 -0.32
N GLY A 31 -0.41 -0.14 0.96
CA GLY A 31 0.77 -0.27 1.82
C GLY A 31 1.79 -1.25 1.23
N SER A 32 1.34 -2.44 0.82
CA SER A 32 2.22 -3.47 0.23
C SER A 32 2.84 -3.04 -1.10
N VAL A 33 2.14 -2.25 -1.92
CA VAL A 33 2.60 -1.86 -3.25
C VAL A 33 3.46 -0.59 -3.24
N SER A 34 3.29 0.25 -2.23
CA SER A 34 3.90 1.59 -2.19
C SER A 34 5.42 1.65 -2.34
N PRO A 35 6.26 0.71 -1.85
CA PRO A 35 7.70 0.77 -2.06
C PRO A 35 8.08 0.63 -3.55
N ASP A 36 7.34 -0.19 -4.30
CA ASP A 36 7.60 -0.48 -5.72
C ASP A 36 7.08 0.62 -6.66
N LEU A 37 6.07 1.40 -6.24
CA LEU A 37 5.52 2.49 -7.08
C LEU A 37 6.57 3.53 -7.46
N PHE A 38 7.57 3.74 -6.60
CA PHE A 38 8.68 4.63 -6.90
C PHE A 38 9.53 4.12 -8.07
N TYR A 39 9.70 2.80 -8.22
CA TYR A 39 10.37 2.22 -9.40
C TYR A 39 9.57 2.50 -10.68
N SER A 40 8.24 2.37 -10.62
CA SER A 40 7.36 2.67 -11.76
C SER A 40 7.42 4.14 -12.20
N ALA A 41 7.75 5.04 -11.27
CA ALA A 41 7.97 6.45 -11.54
C ALA A 41 9.43 6.81 -11.93
N GLY A 42 10.33 5.83 -12.02
CA GLY A 42 11.75 6.06 -12.29
C GLY A 42 12.55 6.64 -11.10
N LEU A 43 11.98 6.64 -9.90
CA LEU A 43 12.55 7.22 -8.68
C LEU A 43 13.34 6.17 -7.89
N TYR A 44 14.40 5.60 -8.49
CA TYR A 44 15.14 4.45 -7.95
C TYR A 44 15.75 4.67 -6.57
N VAL A 45 16.29 5.87 -6.28
CA VAL A 45 16.87 6.18 -4.97
C VAL A 45 15.80 6.19 -3.88
N ILE A 46 14.66 6.80 -4.17
CA ILE A 46 13.53 6.87 -3.23
C ILE A 46 12.96 5.46 -3.04
N ALA A 47 12.84 4.68 -4.12
CA ALA A 47 12.42 3.29 -4.05
C ALA A 47 13.33 2.47 -3.13
N ALA A 48 14.65 2.57 -3.26
CA ALA A 48 15.60 1.89 -2.39
C ALA A 48 15.40 2.29 -0.91
N THR A 49 15.19 3.58 -0.63
CA THR A 49 14.87 4.02 0.74
C THR A 49 13.53 3.45 1.25
N ALA A 50 12.50 3.42 0.41
CA ALA A 50 11.16 2.94 0.77
C ALA A 50 11.11 1.43 1.08
N HIS A 51 12.16 0.66 0.73
CA HIS A 51 12.31 -0.76 1.09
C HIS A 51 12.88 -0.99 2.49
N HIS A 52 13.16 0.08 3.24
CA HIS A 52 13.46 0.02 4.67
C HIS A 52 12.28 0.59 5.46
N LEU A 53 11.94 0.00 6.60
CA LEU A 53 10.74 0.43 7.36
C LEU A 53 10.81 1.91 7.79
N PRO A 54 11.92 2.44 8.35
CA PRO A 54 12.03 3.87 8.62
C PRO A 54 11.96 4.70 7.33
N GLY A 55 12.59 4.20 6.27
CA GLY A 55 12.59 4.79 4.93
C GLY A 55 11.19 5.00 4.36
N TRP A 56 10.37 3.98 4.51
CA TRP A 56 8.99 3.95 4.09
C TRP A 56 8.12 4.99 4.81
N PHE A 57 8.36 5.25 6.10
CA PHE A 57 7.56 6.22 6.87
C PHE A 57 7.61 7.65 6.30
N TYR A 58 8.74 8.08 5.72
CA TYR A 58 8.87 9.42 5.13
C TYR A 58 8.74 9.45 3.60
N THR A 59 8.68 8.30 2.94
CA THR A 59 8.51 8.19 1.47
C THR A 59 7.20 7.52 1.09
N GLY A 60 7.07 6.23 1.39
CA GLY A 60 5.91 5.40 1.04
C GLY A 60 4.64 5.77 1.77
N LEU A 61 4.68 6.15 3.05
CA LEU A 61 3.49 6.56 3.79
C LEU A 61 2.85 7.85 3.23
N PRO A 62 3.59 8.93 2.95
CA PRO A 62 3.05 10.08 2.22
C PRO A 62 2.43 9.70 0.87
N LEU A 63 3.08 8.81 0.12
CA LEU A 63 2.56 8.30 -1.15
C LEU A 63 1.23 7.55 -0.98
N CYS A 64 1.13 6.68 0.04
CA CYS A 64 -0.11 5.97 0.36
C CYS A 64 -1.27 6.94 0.66
N LEU A 65 -1.00 7.98 1.46
CA LEU A 65 -1.99 9.00 1.80
C LEU A 65 -2.42 9.80 0.56
N LEU A 66 -1.48 10.13 -0.32
CA LEU A 66 -1.75 10.82 -1.58
C LEU A 66 -2.64 9.96 -2.50
N ILE A 67 -2.29 8.68 -2.69
CA ILE A 67 -3.09 7.73 -3.48
C ILE A 67 -4.50 7.63 -2.93
N PHE A 68 -4.63 7.51 -1.61
CA PHE A 68 -5.94 7.41 -0.96
C PHE A 68 -6.76 8.69 -1.12
N TRP A 69 -6.13 9.87 -0.98
CA TRP A 69 -6.78 11.15 -1.21
C TRP A 69 -7.27 11.30 -2.65
N LEU A 70 -6.42 10.93 -3.63
CA LEU A 70 -6.78 10.91 -5.05
C LEU A 70 -7.95 9.95 -5.30
N ALA A 71 -7.87 8.72 -4.81
CA ALA A 71 -8.93 7.72 -4.97
C ALA A 71 -10.28 8.25 -4.45
N ARG A 72 -10.30 8.96 -3.32
CA ARG A 72 -11.52 9.59 -2.79
C ARG A 72 -12.04 10.74 -3.65
N ARG A 73 -11.16 11.55 -4.22
CA ARG A 73 -11.56 12.63 -5.12
C ARG A 73 -12.10 12.12 -6.44
N LEU A 74 -11.50 11.05 -6.98
CA LEU A 74 -11.90 10.46 -8.25
C LEU A 74 -13.14 9.56 -8.14
N SER A 75 -13.44 8.98 -6.98
CA SER A 75 -14.60 8.07 -6.85
C SER A 75 -15.94 8.72 -7.22
N SER A 76 -16.13 10.02 -6.91
CA SER A 76 -17.36 10.75 -7.24
C SER A 76 -17.55 11.01 -8.75
N PRO A 77 -16.58 11.55 -9.50
CA PRO A 77 -16.74 11.68 -10.95
C PRO A 77 -16.78 10.32 -11.65
N LEU A 78 -16.01 9.33 -11.18
CA LEU A 78 -16.00 7.99 -11.79
C LEU A 78 -17.31 7.24 -11.59
N SER A 79 -18.04 7.46 -10.48
CA SER A 79 -19.39 6.87 -10.30
C SER A 79 -20.43 7.38 -11.28
N VAL A 80 -20.21 8.54 -11.89
CA VAL A 80 -21.11 9.10 -12.91
C VAL A 80 -20.76 8.56 -14.30
N LEU A 81 -19.48 8.28 -14.55
CA LEU A 81 -18.98 7.91 -15.88
C LEU A 81 -18.91 6.38 -16.12
N SER A 82 -18.81 5.59 -15.05
CA SER A 82 -18.64 4.14 -15.15
C SER A 82 -19.94 3.39 -14.87
N PRO A 83 -20.21 2.28 -15.58
CA PRO A 83 -21.30 1.36 -15.22
C PRO A 83 -21.04 0.65 -13.87
N ILE A 84 -19.83 0.77 -13.32
CA ILE A 84 -19.44 0.22 -12.03
C ILE A 84 -19.80 1.23 -10.94
N SER A 85 -20.69 0.83 -10.04
CA SER A 85 -21.02 1.64 -8.86
C SER A 85 -19.80 1.71 -7.92
N PHE A 86 -19.14 2.87 -7.88
CA PHE A 86 -18.16 3.15 -6.83
C PHE A 86 -18.91 3.47 -5.53
N VAL A 87 -18.55 2.77 -4.44
CA VAL A 87 -19.22 2.91 -3.15
C VAL A 87 -19.03 4.32 -2.60
N CYS A 88 -20.14 4.97 -2.27
CA CYS A 88 -20.14 6.31 -1.68
C CYS A 88 -19.36 6.31 -0.36
N HIS A 89 -18.50 7.31 -0.17
CA HIS A 89 -17.58 7.36 0.96
C HIS A 89 -18.31 7.43 2.29
N LYS A 90 -18.20 6.37 3.09
CA LYS A 90 -18.57 6.40 4.52
C LYS A 90 -17.71 7.44 5.25
N LYS A 91 -18.32 8.28 6.09
CA LYS A 91 -17.57 9.14 7.03
C LYS A 91 -16.79 8.25 7.99
N TRP A 92 -15.48 8.49 8.10
CA TRP A 92 -14.60 7.71 8.95
C TRP A 92 -14.51 8.29 10.35
N ASP A 93 -14.69 7.44 11.35
CA ASP A 93 -14.41 7.77 12.74
C ASP A 93 -12.89 7.69 13.03
N HIS A 94 -12.47 8.14 14.21
CA HIS A 94 -11.09 8.00 14.69
C HIS A 94 -10.60 6.55 14.65
N LYS A 95 -11.46 5.59 15.01
CA LYS A 95 -11.14 4.16 14.95
C LYS A 95 -10.83 3.70 13.53
N ASP A 96 -11.62 4.13 12.55
CA ASP A 96 -11.42 3.77 11.14
C ASP A 96 -10.10 4.34 10.61
N LYS A 97 -9.74 5.56 11.01
CA LYS A 97 -8.45 6.18 10.65
C LYS A 97 -7.28 5.42 11.25
N ILE A 98 -7.38 5.00 12.52
CA ILE A 98 -6.34 4.20 13.19
C ILE A 98 -6.18 2.87 12.47
N ILE A 99 -7.28 2.14 12.24
CA ILE A 99 -7.29 0.87 11.50
C ILE A 99 -6.67 1.05 10.11
N PHE A 100 -6.99 2.14 9.41
CA PHE A 100 -6.44 2.46 8.11
C PHE A 100 -4.91 2.62 8.14
N ILE A 101 -4.38 3.42 9.07
CA ILE A 101 -2.93 3.60 9.21
C ILE A 101 -2.23 2.29 9.59
N PHE A 102 -2.79 1.54 10.55
CA PHE A 102 -2.26 0.21 10.90
C PHE A 102 -2.26 -0.74 9.70
N SER A 103 -3.31 -0.73 8.90
CA SER A 103 -3.40 -1.56 7.69
C SER A 103 -2.34 -1.18 6.65
N LEU A 104 -2.07 0.11 6.45
CA LEU A 104 -0.97 0.57 5.58
C LEU A 104 0.38 0.03 6.05
N ILE A 105 0.65 0.15 7.36
CA ILE A 105 1.92 -0.30 7.97
C ILE A 105 2.07 -1.81 7.84
N ILE A 106 1.03 -2.60 8.13
CA ILE A 106 1.05 -4.05 7.97
C ILE A 106 1.35 -4.41 6.51
N GLY A 107 0.70 -3.75 5.55
CA GLY A 107 0.98 -3.94 4.12
C GLY A 107 2.45 -3.68 3.78
N ALA A 108 3.00 -2.56 4.23
CA ALA A 108 4.41 -2.22 4.01
C ALA A 108 5.36 -3.25 4.65
N ILE A 109 5.07 -3.71 5.87
CA ILE A 109 5.85 -4.74 6.55
C ILE A 109 5.84 -6.05 5.75
N THR A 110 4.69 -6.45 5.20
CA THR A 110 4.64 -7.68 4.37
C THR A 110 5.51 -7.58 3.12
N HIS A 111 5.63 -6.39 2.54
CA HIS A 111 6.54 -6.14 1.41
C HIS A 111 8.01 -6.18 1.85
N ILE A 112 8.34 -5.41 2.88
CA ILE A 112 9.72 -5.23 3.36
C ILE A 112 10.28 -6.54 3.93
N SER A 113 9.46 -7.35 4.61
CA SER A 113 9.91 -8.61 5.24
C SER A 113 10.38 -9.65 4.22
N TYR A 114 9.95 -9.54 2.97
CA TYR A 114 10.40 -10.41 1.89
C TYR A 114 11.71 -9.93 1.23
N TYR A 115 12.05 -8.65 1.40
CA TYR A 115 13.18 -8.00 0.73
C TYR A 115 14.59 -8.14 1.38
N PRO A 116 14.80 -8.48 2.68
CA PRO A 116 16.15 -8.49 3.26
C PRO A 116 17.10 -9.50 2.60
N TYR A 117 16.58 -10.49 1.86
CA TYR A 117 17.38 -11.48 1.14
C TYR A 117 17.92 -11.02 -0.22
N TYR A 118 17.41 -9.91 -0.79
CA TYR A 118 17.74 -9.52 -2.18
C TYR A 118 18.77 -8.39 -2.33
N LEU A 119 18.98 -7.57 -1.30
CA LEU A 119 19.96 -6.46 -1.34
C LEU A 119 21.43 -6.96 -1.41
N GLY A 120 21.73 -8.14 -0.86
CA GLY A 120 23.06 -8.76 -0.98
C GLY A 120 23.46 -9.15 -2.41
N CYS A 121 22.49 -9.37 -3.31
CA CYS A 121 22.76 -9.79 -4.69
C CYS A 121 22.86 -8.63 -5.69
N ILE A 122 22.25 -7.47 -5.41
CA ILE A 122 22.20 -6.35 -6.39
C ILE A 122 23.43 -5.44 -6.28
N TYR A 123 24.06 -5.33 -5.11
CA TYR A 123 25.29 -4.54 -4.90
C TYR A 123 26.60 -5.33 -5.04
N SER A 124 26.54 -6.61 -5.45
CA SER A 124 27.72 -7.48 -5.66
C SER A 124 28.08 -7.67 -7.14
N ARG A 125 27.63 -6.79 -8.04
CA ARG A 125 28.09 -6.77 -9.44
C ARG A 125 28.55 -5.40 -9.85
#